data_AF-X1SZY6-F1
#
_entry.id   AF-X1SZY6-F1
#
_cell.length_a   1.000
_cell.length_b   1.000
_cell.length_c   1.000
_cell.angle_alpha   90.00
_cell.angle_beta   90.00
_cell.angle_gamma   90.00
#
_symmetry.space_group_name_H-M   'P 1'
#
loop_
_entity.id
_entity.type
_entity.pdbx_description
1 polymer ?
#
loop_
_entity_poly.entity_id
_entity_poly.type
_entity_poly.pdbx_seq_one_letter_code
_entity_poly.pdbx_strand_id
1 'polypeptide(L)'
;DTTALTRALIIKGAKEEKLTRDETIELLMRKNYNLEEAEYIYDLEVGAAASPETPMEFRALVESYRRSQGLEYKDIPTEVLEASKKLSELRSALSQARARKAPETELSQLQADLAIAEVEVKQIKADYGL
;
A
#
# COMPACT_ATOMS: atom_id res chain seq x y z
N ASP A 1 14.57 18.04 -27.70
CA ASP A 1 13.21 18.35 -27.20
C ASP A 1 12.54 17.14 -26.61
N THR A 2 12.50 17.03 -25.28
CA THR A 2 11.76 16.01 -24.51
C THR A 2 10.44 16.55 -23.95
N THR A 3 9.92 17.61 -24.57
CA THR A 3 8.75 18.39 -24.14
C THR A 3 7.39 17.72 -24.38
N ALA A 4 7.34 16.57 -25.08
CA ALA A 4 6.06 15.98 -25.49
C ALA A 4 5.29 15.25 -24.36
N LEU A 5 5.99 14.56 -23.45
CA LEU A 5 5.32 13.79 -22.38
C LEU A 5 5.14 14.66 -21.13
N THR A 6 3.88 14.85 -20.74
CA THR A 6 3.49 15.50 -19.48
C THR A 6 3.45 14.47 -18.34
N ARG A 7 3.52 14.90 -17.07
CA ARG A 7 3.29 14.01 -15.91
C ARG A 7 1.99 13.21 -16.08
N ALA A 8 0.91 13.87 -16.50
CA ALA A 8 -0.38 13.23 -16.71
C ALA A 8 -0.32 12.12 -17.79
N LEU A 9 0.39 12.33 -18.90
CA LEU A 9 0.55 11.31 -19.94
C LEU A 9 1.41 10.13 -19.49
N ILE A 10 2.48 10.40 -18.73
CA ILE A 10 3.33 9.36 -18.13
C ILE A 10 2.51 8.49 -17.18
N ILE A 11 1.77 9.10 -16.25
CA ILE A 11 0.90 8.39 -15.30
C ILE A 11 -0.21 7.62 -16.01
N LYS A 12 -0.81 8.20 -17.06
CA LYS A 12 -1.81 7.50 -17.86
C LYS A 12 -1.22 6.25 -18.52
N GLY A 13 -0.03 6.34 -19.10
CA GLY A 13 0.67 5.19 -19.69
C GLY A 13 0.96 4.08 -18.68
N ALA A 14 1.35 4.45 -17.46
CA ALA A 14 1.56 3.50 -16.36
C ALA A 14 0.26 2.81 -15.92
N LYS A 15 -0.83 3.56 -15.71
CA LYS A 15 -2.17 3.03 -15.39
C LYS A 15 -2.73 2.09 -16.46
N GLU A 16 -2.34 2.30 -17.71
CA GLU A 16 -2.72 1.46 -18.86
C GLU A 16 -1.73 0.31 -19.14
N GLU A 17 -0.79 0.05 -18.21
CA GLU A 17 0.24 -0.99 -18.29
C GLU A 17 1.12 -0.87 -19.55
N LYS A 18 1.24 0.35 -20.11
CA LYS A 18 2.11 0.67 -21.24
C LYS A 18 3.53 1.04 -20.82
N LEU A 19 3.72 1.33 -19.53
CA LEU A 19 5.00 1.63 -18.91
C LEU A 19 5.14 0.76 -17.67
N THR A 20 6.30 0.14 -17.50
CA THR A 20 6.69 -0.50 -16.24
C THR A 20 6.90 0.54 -15.15
N ARG A 21 7.01 0.09 -13.89
CA ARG A 21 7.35 0.97 -12.76
C ARG A 21 8.64 1.74 -13.05
N ASP A 22 9.72 1.04 -13.39
CA ASP A 22 11.04 1.64 -13.57
C ASP A 22 11.07 2.66 -14.72
N GLU A 23 10.41 2.35 -15.85
CA GLU A 23 10.26 3.30 -16.96
C GLU A 23 9.47 4.54 -16.54
N THR A 24 8.41 4.36 -15.74
CA THR A 24 7.60 5.47 -15.24
C THR A 24 8.41 6.38 -14.33
N ILE A 25 9.19 5.81 -13.40
CA ILE A 25 10.09 6.55 -12.51
C ILE A 25 11.14 7.31 -13.31
N GLU A 26 11.80 6.67 -14.27
CA GLU A 26 12.81 7.32 -15.10
C GLU A 26 12.23 8.50 -15.90
N LEU A 27 11.04 8.32 -16.49
CA LEU A 27 10.35 9.38 -17.22
C LEU A 27 9.95 10.54 -16.32
N LEU A 28 9.49 10.27 -15.09
CA LEU A 28 9.21 11.31 -14.10
C LEU A 28 10.49 12.05 -13.71
N MET A 29 11.61 11.36 -13.51
CA MET A 29 12.88 12.02 -13.18
C MET A 29 13.37 12.97 -14.29
N ARG A 30 13.16 12.61 -15.56
CA ARG A 30 13.40 13.49 -16.72
C ARG A 30 12.51 14.75 -16.73
N LYS A 31 11.47 14.83 -15.87
CA LYS A 31 10.63 16.00 -15.63
C LYS A 31 11.05 16.83 -14.42
N ASN A 32 12.28 16.66 -13.95
CA ASN A 32 12.87 17.33 -12.77
C ASN A 32 12.26 16.90 -11.43
N TYR A 33 11.64 15.72 -11.35
CA TYR A 33 11.39 15.07 -10.07
C TYR A 33 12.65 14.34 -9.63
N ASN A 34 13.01 14.43 -8.36
CA ASN A 34 14.02 13.54 -7.80
C ASN A 34 13.47 12.10 -7.69
N LEU A 35 14.32 11.14 -7.35
CA LEU A 35 13.91 9.73 -7.25
C LEU A 35 12.74 9.55 -6.27
N GLU A 36 12.83 10.13 -5.09
CA GLU A 36 11.82 9.97 -4.03
C GLU A 36 10.49 10.63 -4.38
N GLU A 37 10.53 11.79 -5.05
CA GLU A 37 9.35 12.45 -5.62
C GLU A 37 8.70 11.62 -6.73
N ALA A 38 9.51 11.03 -7.61
CA ALA A 38 9.01 10.17 -8.68
C ALA A 38 8.35 8.90 -8.11
N GLU A 39 8.96 8.29 -7.10
CA GLU A 39 8.42 7.12 -6.39
C GLU A 39 7.11 7.46 -5.68
N TYR A 40 7.06 8.55 -4.93
CA TYR A 40 5.82 9.00 -4.29
C TYR A 40 4.71 9.27 -5.32
N ILE A 41 5.01 9.94 -6.43
CA ILE A 41 4.03 10.19 -7.50
C ILE A 41 3.50 8.88 -8.08
N TYR A 42 4.37 7.89 -8.29
CA TYR A 42 3.96 6.57 -8.78
C TYR A 42 3.08 5.84 -7.77
N ASP A 43 3.48 5.80 -6.50
CA ASP A 43 2.75 5.11 -5.44
C ASP A 43 1.36 5.73 -5.21
N LEU A 44 1.28 7.06 -5.26
CA LEU A 44 0.04 7.82 -5.10
C LEU A 44 -0.94 7.62 -6.26
N GLU A 45 -0.43 7.55 -7.49
CA GLU A 45 -1.27 7.58 -8.68
C GLU A 45 -1.52 6.20 -9.27
N VAL A 46 -0.56 5.28 -9.18
CA VAL A 46 -0.55 4.01 -9.94
C VAL A 46 -0.43 2.80 -9.02
N GLY A 47 0.45 2.86 -8.02
CA GLY A 47 0.73 1.74 -7.12
C GLY A 47 -0.45 1.34 -6.23
N ALA A 48 -0.28 0.25 -5.48
CA ALA A 48 -1.28 -0.22 -4.51
C ALA A 48 -1.66 0.84 -3.47
N ALA A 49 -0.77 1.81 -3.20
CA ALA A 49 -1.02 2.92 -2.30
C ALA A 49 -1.99 3.99 -2.85
N ALA A 50 -2.38 3.93 -4.14
CA ALA A 50 -3.37 4.84 -4.72
C ALA A 50 -4.79 4.64 -4.14
N SER A 51 -5.05 3.48 -3.52
CA SER A 51 -6.30 3.19 -2.80
C SER A 51 -6.01 2.33 -1.58
N PRO A 52 -5.49 2.92 -0.49
CA PRO A 52 -5.14 2.17 0.71
C PRO A 52 -6.35 1.44 1.29
N GLU A 53 -6.21 0.14 1.49
CA GLU A 53 -7.22 -0.75 2.09
C GLU A 53 -7.01 -0.91 3.60
N THR A 54 -5.84 -0.53 4.10
CA THR A 54 -5.50 -0.61 5.53
C THR A 54 -4.92 0.69 6.09
N PRO A 55 -5.04 0.94 7.41
CA PRO A 55 -4.37 2.07 8.05
C PRO A 55 -2.84 2.09 7.86
N MET A 56 -2.20 0.94 7.70
CA MET A 56 -0.75 0.87 7.50
C MET A 56 -0.33 1.21 6.08
N GLU A 57 -1.12 0.85 5.07
CA GLU A 57 -0.90 1.29 3.69
C GLU A 57 -1.08 2.81 3.58
N PHE A 58 -2.09 3.37 4.26
CA PHE A 58 -2.25 4.82 4.33
C PHE A 58 -1.05 5.48 5.02
N ARG A 59 -0.57 4.91 6.14
CA ARG A 59 0.63 5.41 6.79
C ARG A 59 1.85 5.33 5.87
N ALA A 60 2.06 4.24 5.14
CA ALA A 60 3.16 4.11 4.19
C ALA A 60 3.11 5.19 3.11
N LEU A 61 1.92 5.52 2.59
CA LEU A 61 1.75 6.64 1.66
C LEU A 61 2.16 7.99 2.29
N VAL A 62 1.78 8.23 3.54
CA VAL A 62 2.18 9.44 4.29
C VAL A 62 3.69 9.49 4.51
N GLU A 63 4.32 8.38 4.87
CA GLU A 63 5.78 8.32 5.07
C GLU A 63 6.54 8.50 3.75
N SER A 64 6.03 7.94 2.65
CA SER A 64 6.55 8.16 1.29
C SER A 64 6.46 9.64 0.87
N TYR A 65 5.32 10.29 1.17
CA TYR A 65 5.20 11.74 1.00
C TYR A 65 6.27 12.49 1.82
N ARG A 66 6.41 12.19 3.12
CA ARG A 66 7.40 12.86 3.99
C ARG A 66 8.81 12.71 3.44
N ARG A 67 9.17 11.49 3.01
CA ARG A 67 10.45 11.21 2.35
C ARG A 67 10.65 12.08 1.12
N SER A 68 9.67 12.15 0.22
CA SER A 68 9.75 13.00 -0.99
C SER A 68 9.97 14.50 -0.69
N GLN A 69 9.54 14.95 0.49
CA GLN A 69 9.71 16.34 0.93
C GLN A 69 10.97 16.57 1.77
N GLY A 70 11.83 15.56 1.92
CA GLY A 70 13.03 15.60 2.77
C GLY A 70 12.71 15.75 4.26
N LEU A 71 11.49 15.39 4.68
CA LEU A 71 11.08 15.37 6.08
C LEU A 71 11.53 14.07 6.75
N GLU A 72 11.64 14.08 8.08
CA GLU A 72 11.83 12.85 8.85
C GLU A 72 10.67 11.88 8.57
N TYR A 73 11.02 10.64 8.23
CA TYR A 73 10.09 9.58 7.85
C TYR A 73 10.46 8.26 8.54
N LYS A 74 9.51 7.33 8.58
CA LYS A 74 9.73 5.93 8.96
C LYS A 74 9.42 5.02 7.78
N ASP A 75 10.37 4.16 7.41
CA ASP A 75 10.08 3.09 6.46
C ASP A 75 9.07 2.12 7.08
N ILE A 76 8.01 1.82 6.33
CA ILE A 76 7.02 0.80 6.69
C ILE A 76 7.37 -0.48 5.93
N PRO A 77 7.87 -1.52 6.60
CA PRO A 77 8.26 -2.76 5.93
C PRO A 77 7.09 -3.45 5.24
N THR A 78 7.37 -4.13 4.14
CA THR A 78 6.37 -4.90 3.37
C THR A 78 5.63 -5.92 4.23
N GLU A 79 6.33 -6.62 5.12
CA GLU A 79 5.73 -7.59 6.04
C GLU A 79 4.69 -6.97 6.99
N VAL A 80 4.87 -5.71 7.40
CA VAL A 80 3.88 -4.99 8.23
C VAL A 80 2.62 -4.66 7.41
N LEU A 81 2.80 -4.31 6.14
CA LEU A 81 1.70 -4.05 5.20
C LEU A 81 0.93 -5.33 4.92
N GLU A 82 1.62 -6.43 4.60
CA GLU A 82 1.03 -7.74 4.34
C GLU A 82 0.25 -8.28 5.54
N ALA A 83 0.83 -8.20 6.75
CA ALA A 83 0.14 -8.61 7.96
C ALA A 83 -1.12 -7.78 8.21
N SER A 84 -1.05 -6.47 7.97
CA SER A 84 -2.21 -5.56 8.11
C SER A 84 -3.30 -5.86 7.08
N LYS A 85 -2.91 -6.21 5.86
CA LYS A 85 -3.83 -6.60 4.78
C LYS A 85 -4.55 -7.91 5.11
N LYS A 86 -3.80 -8.93 5.50
CA LYS A 86 -4.34 -10.22 5.97
C LYS A 86 -5.34 -10.04 7.11
N LEU A 87 -5.04 -9.17 8.08
CA LEU A 87 -5.98 -8.83 9.15
C LEU A 87 -7.27 -8.19 8.62
N SER A 88 -7.17 -7.26 7.66
CA SER A 88 -8.32 -6.64 7.01
C SER A 88 -9.19 -7.66 6.25
N GLU A 89 -8.54 -8.55 5.49
CA GLU A 89 -9.19 -9.63 4.75
C GLU A 89 -9.94 -10.59 5.68
N LEU A 90 -9.32 -11.02 6.79
CA LEU A 90 -9.98 -11.88 7.79
C LEU A 90 -11.19 -11.20 8.44
N ARG A 91 -11.10 -9.89 8.73
CA ARG A 91 -12.25 -9.12 9.24
C ARG A 91 -13.39 -9.07 8.23
N SER A 92 -13.07 -8.84 6.96
CA SER A 92 -14.05 -8.84 5.87
C SER A 92 -14.69 -10.22 5.70
N ALA A 93 -13.87 -11.29 5.67
CA ALA A 93 -14.33 -12.66 5.57
C ALA A 93 -15.26 -13.06 6.72
N LEU A 94 -14.89 -12.72 7.97
CA LEU A 94 -15.74 -12.98 9.14
C LEU A 94 -17.06 -12.20 9.07
N SER A 95 -17.03 -10.94 8.63
CA SER A 95 -18.23 -10.11 8.45
C SER A 95 -19.18 -10.73 7.40
N GLN A 96 -18.63 -11.14 6.26
CA GLN A 96 -19.38 -11.79 5.19
C GLN A 96 -19.94 -13.15 5.64
N ALA A 97 -19.15 -13.94 6.38
CA ALA A 97 -19.57 -15.22 6.95
C ALA A 97 -20.74 -15.04 7.94
N ARG A 98 -20.70 -14.01 8.78
CA ARG A 98 -21.81 -13.64 9.68
C ARG A 98 -23.04 -13.20 8.90
N ALA A 99 -22.89 -12.36 7.88
CA ALA A 99 -23.99 -11.88 7.06
C ALA A 99 -24.72 -13.02 6.32
N ARG A 100 -23.97 -14.01 5.81
CA ARG A 100 -24.52 -15.20 5.15
C ARG A 100 -24.96 -16.31 6.10
N LYS A 101 -24.85 -16.12 7.42
CA LYS A 101 -25.15 -17.12 8.46
C LYS A 101 -24.42 -18.45 8.21
N ALA A 102 -23.12 -18.36 7.95
CA ALA A 102 -22.26 -19.51 7.76
C ALA A 102 -22.30 -20.47 8.97
N PRO A 103 -21.95 -21.75 8.79
CA PRO A 103 -21.89 -22.71 9.90
C PRO A 103 -20.97 -22.25 11.03
N GLU A 104 -21.30 -22.63 12.27
CA GLU A 104 -20.53 -22.26 13.47
C GLU A 104 -19.06 -22.70 13.40
N THR A 105 -18.78 -23.83 12.75
CA THR A 105 -17.41 -24.31 12.52
C THR A 105 -16.57 -23.34 11.69
N GLU A 106 -17.17 -22.75 10.65
CA GLU A 106 -16.51 -21.74 9.81
C GLU A 106 -16.31 -20.43 10.58
N LEU A 107 -17.35 -19.98 11.30
CA LEU A 107 -17.29 -18.76 12.11
C LEU A 107 -16.22 -18.86 13.21
N SER A 108 -16.12 -20.02 13.86
CA SER A 108 -15.13 -20.31 14.89
C SER A 108 -13.71 -20.29 14.33
N GLN A 109 -13.50 -20.89 13.16
CA GLN A 109 -12.20 -20.90 12.50
C GLN A 109 -11.76 -19.48 12.13
N LEU A 110 -12.62 -18.71 11.47
CA LEU A 110 -12.33 -17.31 11.11
C LEU A 110 -12.07 -16.42 12.32
N GLN A 111 -12.74 -16.66 13.46
CA GLN A 111 -12.48 -15.95 14.70
C GLN A 111 -11.11 -16.30 15.30
N ALA A 112 -10.72 -17.57 15.27
CA ALA A 112 -9.41 -18.01 15.73
C ALA A 112 -8.29 -17.42 14.87
N ASP A 113 -8.43 -17.50 13.55
CA ASP A 113 -7.46 -16.94 12.59
C ASP A 113 -7.34 -15.42 12.74
N LEU A 114 -8.47 -14.74 12.93
CA LEU A 114 -8.49 -13.31 13.19
C LEU A 114 -7.73 -12.95 14.48
N ALA A 115 -7.95 -13.68 15.57
CA ALA A 115 -7.27 -13.43 16.84
C ALA A 115 -5.75 -13.62 16.72
N ILE A 116 -5.31 -14.63 15.98
CA ILE A 116 -3.88 -14.86 15.68
C ILE A 116 -3.32 -13.68 14.87
N ALA A 117 -4.00 -13.27 13.81
CA ALA A 117 -3.55 -12.17 12.95
C ALA A 117 -3.49 -10.83 13.72
N GLU A 118 -4.40 -10.58 14.66
CA GLU A 118 -4.35 -9.36 15.50
C GLU A 118 -3.11 -9.32 16.39
N VAL A 119 -2.73 -10.46 16.98
CA VAL A 119 -1.50 -10.58 17.77
C VAL A 119 -0.26 -10.43 16.89
N GLU A 120 -0.25 -11.10 15.74
CA GLU A 120 0.84 -11.02 14.74
C GLU A 120 1.09 -9.58 14.30
N VAL A 121 0.03 -8.86 13.87
CA VAL A 121 0.11 -7.45 13.46
C VAL A 121 0.60 -6.56 14.60
N LYS A 122 0.18 -6.82 15.83
CA LYS A 122 0.63 -6.04 16.99
C LYS A 122 2.11 -6.26 17.27
N GLN A 123 2.57 -7.51 17.21
CA GLN A 123 3.95 -7.87 17.46
C GLN A 123 4.88 -7.29 16.39
N ILE A 124 4.57 -7.51 15.11
CA ILE A 124 5.42 -7.05 14.01
C ILE A 124 5.53 -5.52 13.99
N LYS A 125 4.44 -4.79 14.28
CA LYS A 125 4.51 -3.33 14.42
C LYS A 125 5.43 -2.90 15.56
N ALA A 126 5.35 -3.57 16.70
CA ALA A 126 6.22 -3.28 17.84
C ALA A 126 7.70 -3.52 17.50
N ASP A 127 8.01 -4.59 16.76
CA ASP A 127 9.38 -4.92 16.35
C ASP A 127 10.01 -3.81 15.47
N TYR A 128 9.19 -3.08 14.71
CA TYR A 128 9.62 -1.92 13.90
C TYR A 128 9.38 -0.56 14.56
N GLY A 129 8.92 -0.50 15.81
CA GLY A 129 8.62 0.75 16.50
C GLY A 129 7.50 1.57 15.84
N LEU A 130 6.48 0.87 15.32
CA LEU A 130 5.31 1.43 14.63
C LEU A 130 4.06 1.48 15.50
#